data_AF-A0A821GPT0-F1
#
_entry.id   AF-A0A821GPT0-F1
#
_cell.length_a   1.000
_cell.length_b   1.000
_cell.length_c   1.000
_cell.angle_alpha   90.00
_cell.angle_beta   90.00
_cell.angle_gamma   90.00
#
_symmetry.space_group_name_H-M   'P 1'
#
loop_
_entity.id
_entity.type
_entity.pdbx_description
1 polymer ?
#
loop_
_entity_poly.entity_id
_entity_poly.type
_entity_poly.pdbx_seq_one_letter_code
_entity_poly.pdbx_strand_id
1 'polypeptide(L)'
;STTSQSTCSSPPITTPLHDFSLSRIRSEQAQDVIIQQIIQQIRNNRRYESFIIQHGILHKLVSRDDTTIELVYAPSKLIPEIMTAYHDHPLSGHFGTGRTLSMLRNTYYWPRMKDTVTSYIKSCDKCSQFNVDRHKPPGFLQPIKPPNEVFQVLGMDWWGPTITSISENRYVLLITDRLSGCVFAKASPTNTAHDTARILMEEIILIHGSPDTIITDQGTHFKNELLQAISHLVGCKHIFSTPHHPQTN
;
A
#
# COMPACT_ATOMS: atom_id res chain seq x y z
N SER A 1 33.03 3.44 32.50
CA SER A 1 31.76 4.08 32.87
C SER A 1 31.68 5.45 32.24
N THR A 2 30.95 5.59 31.13
CA THR A 2 30.18 6.80 30.71
C THR A 2 29.73 6.61 29.26
N THR A 3 28.44 6.32 29.11
CA THR A 3 27.72 6.20 27.84
C THR A 3 27.28 7.60 27.41
N SER A 4 27.79 8.13 26.30
CA SER A 4 27.29 9.37 25.70
C SER A 4 26.06 9.06 24.84
N GLN A 5 24.88 9.35 25.40
CA GLN A 5 23.62 9.36 24.65
C GLN A 5 23.63 10.54 23.68
N SER A 6 23.64 10.25 22.38
CA SER A 6 23.36 11.25 21.35
C SER A 6 21.87 11.57 21.38
N THR A 7 21.51 12.70 21.98
CA THR A 7 20.16 13.25 21.89
C THR A 7 19.94 13.75 20.46
N CYS A 8 19.14 13.00 19.70
CA CYS A 8 18.66 13.43 18.39
C CYS A 8 17.57 14.48 18.61
N SER A 9 17.98 15.75 18.74
CA SER A 9 17.07 16.89 18.75
C SER A 9 16.42 16.99 17.37
N SER A 10 15.11 16.72 17.31
CA SER A 10 14.33 16.95 16.09
C SER A 10 14.36 18.45 15.75
N PRO A 11 14.58 18.84 14.48
CA PRO A 11 14.57 20.24 14.11
C PRO A 11 13.16 20.85 14.31
N PRO A 12 13.06 22.14 14.63
CA PRO A 12 11.77 22.81 14.71
C PRO A 12 11.10 22.72 13.34
N ILE A 13 9.88 22.21 13.31
CA ILE A 13 9.05 22.18 12.09
C ILE A 13 8.74 23.64 11.75
N THR A 14 9.53 24.22 10.87
CA THR A 14 9.29 25.54 10.30
C THR A 14 7.97 25.48 9.54
N THR A 15 6.95 26.17 10.06
CA THR A 15 5.65 26.33 9.40
C THR A 15 5.83 26.86 7.97
N PRO A 16 5.23 26.25 6.93
CA PRO A 16 5.42 26.69 5.57
C PRO A 16 4.63 27.98 5.28
N LEU A 17 5.36 29.04 4.86
CA LEU A 17 5.11 30.02 3.79
C LEU A 17 3.70 30.58 3.44
N HIS A 18 2.63 30.25 4.16
CA HIS A 18 1.33 30.93 4.04
C HIS A 18 1.15 31.86 5.23
N ASP A 19 1.13 33.17 4.96
CA ASP A 19 0.91 34.21 5.97
C ASP A 19 -0.54 34.17 6.48
N PHE A 20 -0.80 33.29 7.45
CA PHE A 20 -1.99 33.35 8.30
C PHE A 20 -1.77 34.35 9.43
N SER A 21 -1.44 35.60 9.08
CA SER A 21 -1.24 36.66 10.05
C SER A 21 -2.46 36.77 10.97
N LEU A 22 -2.20 37.07 12.24
CA LEU A 22 -3.26 37.23 13.25
C LEU A 22 -4.27 38.31 12.84
N SER A 23 -3.84 39.34 12.11
CA SER A 23 -4.71 40.37 11.53
C SER A 23 -5.67 39.80 10.49
N ARG A 24 -5.20 38.93 9.60
CA ARG A 24 -6.04 38.25 8.59
C ARG A 24 -7.03 37.30 9.25
N ILE A 25 -6.57 36.47 10.18
CA ILE A 25 -7.43 35.55 10.94
C ILE A 25 -8.54 36.34 11.64
N ARG A 26 -8.18 37.43 12.33
CA ARG A 26 -9.14 38.30 13.02
C ARG A 26 -10.17 38.91 12.07
N SER A 27 -9.73 39.41 10.92
CA SER A 27 -10.61 39.98 9.90
C SER A 27 -11.61 38.95 9.36
N GLU A 28 -11.14 37.74 9.06
CA GLU A 28 -11.99 36.67 8.53
C GLU A 28 -12.93 36.10 9.61
N GLN A 29 -12.49 36.01 10.87
CA GLN A 29 -13.37 35.68 12.00
C GLN A 29 -14.47 36.72 12.20
N ALA A 30 -14.20 38.01 11.93
CA ALA A 30 -15.19 39.08 12.01
C ALA A 30 -16.34 38.91 11.00
N GLN A 31 -16.08 38.23 9.89
CA GLN A 31 -17.04 38.00 8.80
C GLN A 31 -17.72 36.62 8.88
N ASP A 32 -17.16 35.67 9.63
CA ASP A 32 -17.72 34.32 9.78
C ASP A 32 -18.89 34.32 10.77
N VAL A 33 -20.09 34.05 10.24
CA VAL A 33 -21.37 34.10 10.97
C VAL A 33 -21.37 33.19 12.19
N ILE A 34 -20.82 31.97 12.07
CA ILE A 34 -20.81 30.99 13.17
C ILE A 34 -19.87 31.47 14.27
N ILE A 35 -18.70 31.98 13.89
CA ILE A 35 -17.72 32.51 14.84
C ILE A 35 -18.30 33.74 15.56
N GLN A 36 -18.98 34.64 14.85
CA GLN A 36 -19.63 35.80 15.47
C GLN A 36 -20.73 35.39 16.46
N GLN A 37 -21.52 34.36 16.14
CA GLN A 37 -22.49 33.81 17.09
C GLN A 37 -21.83 33.30 18.36
N ILE A 38 -20.72 32.56 18.25
CA ILE A 38 -19.98 32.05 19.42
C ILE A 38 -19.42 33.23 20.24
N ILE A 39 -18.82 34.23 19.58
CA ILE A 39 -18.28 35.43 20.24
C ILE A 39 -19.39 36.18 21.00
N GLN A 40 -20.56 36.35 20.40
CA GLN A 40 -21.70 37.00 21.04
C GLN A 40 -22.19 36.21 22.26
N GLN A 41 -22.24 34.89 22.15
CA GLN A 41 -22.66 34.03 23.26
C GLN A 41 -21.67 34.06 24.44
N ILE A 42 -20.36 34.13 24.16
CA ILE A 42 -19.31 34.33 25.18
C ILE A 42 -19.52 35.68 25.90
N ARG A 43 -19.75 36.76 25.14
CA ARG A 43 -19.97 38.12 25.71
C ARG A 43 -21.23 38.20 26.58
N ASN A 44 -22.26 37.42 26.28
CA ASN A 44 -23.55 37.44 26.97
C ASN A 44 -23.61 36.54 28.23
N ASN A 45 -22.47 36.00 28.68
CA ASN A 45 -22.33 35.20 29.91
C ASN A 45 -23.21 33.94 29.96
N ARG A 46 -23.08 33.08 28.95
CA ARG A 46 -23.45 31.66 29.03
C ARG A 46 -22.14 30.86 29.00
N ARG A 47 -21.98 29.86 29.87
CA ARG A 47 -20.74 29.07 30.01
C ARG A 47 -20.27 28.47 28.67
N TYR A 48 -19.30 29.11 28.01
CA TYR A 48 -18.50 28.55 26.93
C TYR A 48 -17.12 28.21 27.48
N GLU A 49 -17.06 27.28 28.44
CA GLU A 49 -15.81 26.88 29.13
C GLU A 49 -14.72 26.36 28.18
N SER A 50 -15.09 26.01 26.95
CA SER A 50 -14.18 25.48 25.95
C SER A 50 -13.74 26.49 24.89
N PHE A 51 -14.04 27.79 25.04
CA PHE A 51 -13.62 28.84 24.11
C PHE A 51 -13.14 30.08 24.86
N ILE A 52 -12.15 30.77 24.27
CA ILE A 52 -11.62 32.03 24.79
C ILE A 52 -11.38 33.01 23.65
N ILE A 53 -11.44 34.30 23.93
CA ILE A 53 -11.05 35.34 22.97
C ILE A 53 -9.71 35.91 23.43
N GLN A 54 -8.67 35.72 22.63
CA GLN A 54 -7.34 36.28 22.87
C GLN A 54 -6.94 37.20 21.73
N HIS A 55 -6.48 38.41 22.04
CA HIS A 55 -6.04 39.41 21.04
C HIS A 55 -7.09 39.71 19.94
N GLY A 56 -8.38 39.53 20.28
CA GLY A 56 -9.49 39.71 19.35
C GLY A 56 -9.75 38.54 18.41
N ILE A 57 -9.12 37.38 18.64
CA ILE A 57 -9.31 36.13 17.91
C ILE A 57 -9.98 35.11 18.84
N LEU A 58 -10.93 34.34 18.31
CA LEU A 58 -11.56 33.21 18.97
C LEU A 58 -10.65 31.98 18.92
N HIS A 59 -10.41 31.40 20.09
CA HIS A 59 -9.67 30.16 20.28
C HIS A 59 -10.57 29.10 20.93
N LYS A 60 -10.28 27.83 20.61
CA LYS A 60 -10.82 26.64 21.27
C LYS A 60 -9.82 26.17 22.33
N LEU A 61 -10.32 25.95 23.55
CA LEU A 61 -9.56 25.31 24.61
C LEU A 61 -9.75 23.80 24.52
N VAL A 62 -8.65 23.05 24.51
CA VAL A 62 -8.62 21.59 24.48
C VAL A 62 -7.70 21.09 25.58
N SER A 63 -8.20 20.18 26.43
CA SER A 63 -7.38 19.51 27.44
C SER A 63 -6.64 18.32 26.82
N ARG A 64 -5.33 18.22 27.06
CA ARG A 64 -4.46 17.11 26.68
C ARG A 64 -3.42 16.89 27.78
N ASP A 65 -3.34 15.66 28.31
CA ASP A 65 -2.31 15.24 29.27
C ASP A 65 -2.09 16.28 30.40
N ASP A 66 -3.18 16.65 31.09
CA ASP A 66 -3.24 17.66 32.16
C ASP A 66 -2.87 19.10 31.78
N THR A 67 -2.63 19.38 30.49
CA THR A 67 -2.42 20.74 29.96
C THR A 67 -3.62 21.20 29.15
N THR A 68 -3.90 22.50 29.18
CA THR A 68 -4.90 23.12 28.28
C THR A 68 -4.15 23.81 27.15
N ILE A 69 -4.42 23.40 25.92
CA ILE A 69 -3.88 24.04 24.72
C ILE A 69 -4.94 24.91 24.06
N GLU A 70 -4.48 26.02 23.47
CA GLU A 70 -5.31 26.96 22.75
C GLU A 70 -5.13 26.77 21.25
N LEU A 71 -6.24 26.49 20.56
CA LEU A 71 -6.26 26.29 19.11
C LEU A 71 -7.03 27.43 18.45
N VAL A 72 -6.48 28.03 17.40
CA VAL A 72 -7.19 29.07 16.65
C VAL A 72 -8.45 28.47 16.03
N TYR A 73 -9.61 29.10 16.25
CA TYR A 73 -10.82 28.71 15.56
C TYR A 73 -10.71 29.18 14.10
N ALA A 74 -10.48 28.25 13.17
CA ALA A 74 -10.29 28.58 11.76
C ALA A 74 -11.59 29.10 11.13
N PRO A 75 -11.60 30.31 10.55
CA PRO A 75 -12.71 30.79 9.72
C PRO A 75 -12.95 29.86 8.54
N SER A 76 -14.21 29.64 8.19
CA SER A 76 -14.60 28.70 7.13
C SER A 76 -13.90 29.00 5.80
N LYS A 77 -13.68 30.28 5.50
CA LYS A 77 -13.04 30.77 4.28
C LYS A 77 -11.53 30.49 4.20
N LEU A 78 -10.85 30.35 5.35
CA LEU A 78 -9.41 30.06 5.40
C LEU A 78 -9.10 28.56 5.38
N ILE A 79 -10.10 27.70 5.63
CA ILE A 79 -9.91 26.24 5.66
C ILE A 79 -9.30 25.70 4.35
N PRO A 80 -9.74 26.08 3.14
CA PRO A 80 -9.13 25.60 1.90
C PRO A 80 -7.65 25.96 1.78
N GLU A 81 -7.28 27.19 2.15
CA GLU A 81 -5.88 27.65 2.12
C GLU A 81 -5.02 26.92 3.15
N ILE A 82 -5.56 26.70 4.36
CA ILE A 82 -4.92 25.87 5.39
C ILE A 82 -4.68 24.46 4.85
N MET A 83 -5.63 23.87 4.14
CA MET A 83 -5.46 22.54 3.56
C MET A 83 -4.37 22.52 2.49
N THR A 84 -4.33 23.51 1.59
CA THR A 84 -3.25 23.63 0.59
C THR A 84 -1.88 23.77 1.26
N ALA A 85 -1.75 24.59 2.30
CA ALA A 85 -0.49 24.76 3.03
C ALA A 85 0.00 23.46 3.69
N TYR A 86 -0.90 22.69 4.31
CA TYR A 86 -0.55 21.50 5.09
C TYR A 86 -0.53 20.20 4.29
N HIS A 87 -1.10 20.17 3.09
CA HIS A 87 -1.16 18.97 2.24
C HIS A 87 -0.43 19.14 0.90
N ASP A 88 -0.69 20.22 0.16
CA ASP A 88 -0.19 20.41 -1.21
C ASP A 88 1.22 21.03 -1.28
N HIS A 89 1.68 21.64 -0.18
CA HIS A 89 3.00 22.25 -0.15
C HIS A 89 4.09 21.20 -0.45
N PRO A 90 5.12 21.51 -1.27
CA PRO A 90 6.14 20.53 -1.69
C PRO A 90 6.83 19.79 -0.54
N LEU A 91 6.98 20.47 0.61
CA LEU A 91 7.56 19.89 1.83
C LEU A 91 6.57 19.08 2.70
N SER A 92 5.27 19.21 2.46
CA SER A 92 4.20 18.52 3.21
C SER A 92 3.94 17.09 2.69
N GLY A 93 4.59 16.69 1.60
CA GLY A 93 4.69 15.29 1.16
C GLY A 93 3.35 14.60 0.88
N HIS A 94 2.25 15.32 0.67
CA HIS A 94 0.92 14.75 0.45
C HIS A 94 0.51 13.73 1.53
N PHE A 95 0.80 14.03 2.80
CA PHE A 95 0.52 13.10 3.88
C PHE A 95 -0.96 12.69 3.95
N GLY A 96 -1.19 11.42 4.30
CA GLY A 96 -2.54 10.89 4.50
C GLY A 96 -3.26 11.51 5.70
N THR A 97 -4.57 11.29 5.78
CA THR A 97 -5.49 11.91 6.74
C THR A 97 -4.99 11.94 8.19
N GLY A 98 -4.43 10.84 8.69
CA GLY A 98 -3.97 10.77 10.08
C GLY A 98 -2.85 11.75 10.41
N ARG A 99 -1.84 11.83 9.54
CA ARG A 99 -0.67 12.71 9.76
C ARG A 99 -1.04 14.18 9.51
N THR A 100 -1.83 14.47 8.48
CA THR A 100 -2.34 15.82 8.22
C THR A 100 -3.19 16.34 9.38
N LEU A 101 -4.07 15.50 9.94
CA LEU A 101 -4.83 15.85 11.14
C LEU A 101 -3.91 16.08 12.35
N SER A 102 -2.87 15.26 12.54
CA SER A 102 -1.93 15.43 13.66
C SER A 102 -1.21 16.77 13.60
N MET A 103 -0.82 17.24 12.40
CA MET A 103 -0.17 18.54 12.24
C MET A 103 -1.13 19.69 12.54
N LEU A 104 -2.34 19.65 11.95
CA LEU A 104 -3.30 20.73 12.06
C LEU A 104 -3.89 20.86 13.48
N ARG A 105 -4.10 19.74 14.19
CA ARG A 105 -4.72 19.68 15.53
C ARG A 105 -3.89 20.34 16.64
N ASN A 106 -2.67 20.79 16.34
CA ASN A 106 -1.84 21.52 17.29
C ASN A 106 -1.96 23.04 17.12
N THR A 107 -2.61 23.50 16.05
CA THR A 107 -2.68 24.94 15.72
C THR A 107 -4.12 25.40 15.51
N TYR A 108 -4.94 24.59 14.84
CA TYR A 108 -6.27 24.98 14.41
C TYR A 108 -7.36 24.06 14.95
N TYR A 109 -8.56 24.62 15.05
CA TYR A 109 -9.80 23.91 15.31
C TYR A 109 -10.90 24.41 14.36
N TRP A 110 -11.71 23.48 13.84
CA TRP A 110 -13.01 23.79 13.27
C TRP A 110 -13.94 22.56 13.45
N PRO A 111 -15.27 22.75 13.39
CA PRO A 111 -16.22 21.65 13.49
C PRO A 111 -15.99 20.63 12.36
N ARG A 112 -16.06 19.33 12.71
CA ARG A 112 -15.92 18.23 11.74
C ARG A 112 -14.59 18.22 10.96
N MET A 113 -13.52 18.72 11.57
CA MET A 113 -12.18 18.79 11.00
C MET A 113 -11.68 17.49 10.37
N LYS A 114 -11.96 16.33 10.99
CA LYS A 114 -11.62 15.01 10.43
C LYS A 114 -12.30 14.78 9.09
N ASP A 115 -13.58 15.13 8.96
CA ASP A 115 -14.34 14.92 7.74
C ASP A 115 -13.81 15.83 6.63
N THR A 116 -13.59 17.11 6.93
CA THR A 116 -13.01 18.07 5.97
C THR A 116 -11.66 17.60 5.44
N VAL A 117 -10.73 17.22 6.32
CA VAL A 117 -9.39 16.74 5.93
C VAL A 117 -9.48 15.45 5.12
N THR A 118 -10.36 14.52 5.51
CA THR A 118 -10.56 13.26 4.79
C THR A 118 -11.07 13.52 3.38
N SER A 119 -12.11 14.35 3.24
CA SER A 119 -12.69 14.68 1.93
C SER A 119 -11.69 15.39 1.04
N TYR A 120 -10.94 16.35 1.57
CA TYR A 120 -9.92 17.09 0.82
C TYR A 120 -8.83 16.17 0.25
N ILE A 121 -8.28 15.28 1.08
CA ILE A 121 -7.23 14.35 0.64
C ILE A 121 -7.79 13.33 -0.36
N LYS A 122 -9.03 12.87 -0.18
CA LYS A 122 -9.71 12.00 -1.16
C LYS A 122 -9.92 12.67 -2.52
N SER A 123 -10.11 13.99 -2.56
CA SER A 123 -10.21 14.76 -3.80
C SER A 123 -8.86 15.19 -4.39
N CYS A 124 -7.73 14.83 -3.77
CA CYS A 124 -6.42 15.20 -4.29
C CYS A 124 -5.99 14.26 -5.43
N ASP A 125 -5.86 14.78 -6.65
CA ASP A 125 -5.50 14.00 -7.83
C ASP A 125 -4.15 13.29 -7.68
N LYS A 126 -3.15 13.98 -7.11
CA LYS A 126 -1.82 13.39 -6.84
C LYS A 126 -1.95 12.21 -5.89
N CYS A 127 -2.67 12.37 -4.78
CA CYS A 127 -2.91 11.26 -3.86
C CYS A 127 -3.70 10.13 -4.50
N SER A 128 -4.67 10.41 -5.36
CA SER A 128 -5.46 9.37 -6.03
C SER A 128 -4.62 8.58 -7.04
N GLN A 129 -3.63 9.20 -7.68
CA GLN A 129 -2.73 8.52 -8.63
C GLN A 129 -1.69 7.63 -7.93
N PHE A 130 -1.20 8.04 -6.75
CA PHE A 130 -0.12 7.34 -6.04
C PHE A 130 -0.59 6.44 -4.89
N ASN A 131 -1.77 6.69 -4.32
CA ASN A 131 -2.33 5.76 -3.34
C ASN A 131 -2.96 4.59 -4.08
N VAL A 132 -2.24 3.48 -4.09
CA VAL A 132 -2.84 2.17 -4.37
C VAL A 132 -3.97 2.01 -3.35
N ASP A 133 -5.21 1.94 -3.83
CA ASP A 133 -6.33 1.54 -2.99
C ASP A 133 -5.89 0.31 -2.21
N ARG A 134 -5.84 0.45 -0.88
CA ARG A 134 -5.76 -0.69 0.00
C ARG A 134 -7.10 -1.39 -0.14
N HIS A 135 -7.25 -2.14 -1.22
CA HIS A 135 -8.29 -3.12 -1.37
C HIS A 135 -8.34 -3.88 -0.05
N LYS A 136 -9.56 -4.18 0.43
CA LYS A 136 -9.72 -5.20 1.46
C LYS A 136 -8.78 -6.35 1.09
N PRO A 137 -8.06 -6.95 2.06
CA PRO A 137 -7.16 -8.05 1.73
C PRO A 137 -7.92 -8.99 0.79
N PRO A 138 -7.33 -9.37 -0.37
CA PRO A 138 -7.98 -10.31 -1.26
C PRO A 138 -8.54 -11.43 -0.39
N GLY A 139 -9.81 -11.79 -0.60
CA GLY A 139 -10.49 -12.79 0.22
C GLY A 139 -9.62 -14.05 0.36
N PHE A 140 -9.84 -14.86 1.40
CA PHE A 140 -9.04 -16.05 1.66
C PHE A 140 -8.65 -16.75 0.36
N LEU A 141 -7.33 -16.89 0.12
CA LEU A 141 -6.81 -17.69 -0.99
C LEU A 141 -7.60 -19.00 -0.96
N GLN A 142 -8.36 -19.28 -2.02
CA GLN A 142 -9.01 -20.58 -2.11
C GLN A 142 -7.88 -21.59 -2.31
N PRO A 143 -7.57 -22.41 -1.30
CA PRO A 143 -6.52 -23.39 -1.46
C PRO A 143 -6.99 -24.35 -2.54
N ILE A 144 -6.19 -24.51 -3.59
CA ILE A 144 -6.36 -25.60 -4.53
C ILE A 144 -6.41 -26.87 -3.69
N LYS A 145 -7.46 -27.69 -3.84
CA LYS A 145 -7.58 -28.94 -3.08
C LYS A 145 -6.28 -29.71 -3.26
N PRO A 146 -5.61 -30.12 -2.16
CA PRO A 146 -4.38 -30.88 -2.27
C PRO A 146 -4.66 -32.16 -3.07
N PRO A 147 -3.71 -32.61 -3.92
CA PRO A 147 -3.83 -33.90 -4.59
C PRO A 147 -3.95 -35.04 -3.58
N ASN A 148 -4.50 -36.18 -4.00
CA ASN A 148 -4.63 -37.36 -3.14
C ASN A 148 -3.41 -38.30 -3.25
N GLU A 149 -2.66 -38.20 -4.35
CA GLU A 149 -1.52 -39.08 -4.64
C GLU A 149 -0.28 -38.27 -5.05
N VAL A 150 0.91 -38.82 -4.77
CA VAL A 150 2.18 -38.23 -5.20
C VAL A 150 2.29 -38.33 -6.72
N PHE A 151 2.86 -37.31 -7.36
CA PHE A 151 2.93 -37.17 -8.82
C PHE A 151 1.58 -36.99 -9.52
N GLN A 152 0.48 -36.84 -8.78
CA GLN A 152 -0.83 -36.58 -9.38
C GLN A 152 -0.89 -35.19 -10.01
N VAL A 153 -0.38 -34.17 -9.31
CA VAL A 153 -0.36 -32.78 -9.79
C VAL A 153 1.04 -32.22 -9.66
N LEU A 154 1.60 -31.80 -10.78
CA LEU A 154 2.94 -31.21 -10.86
C LEU A 154 2.84 -29.72 -11.20
N GLY A 155 3.63 -28.90 -10.52
CA GLY A 155 3.95 -27.54 -10.94
C GLY A 155 5.25 -27.54 -11.74
N MET A 156 5.34 -26.77 -12.81
CA MET A 156 6.61 -26.55 -13.52
C MET A 156 6.91 -25.06 -13.68
N ASP A 157 8.18 -24.70 -13.51
CA ASP A 157 8.67 -23.33 -13.66
C ASP A 157 10.11 -23.29 -14.18
N TRP A 158 10.42 -22.30 -15.02
CA TRP A 158 11.78 -22.08 -15.49
C TRP A 158 12.42 -20.93 -14.72
N TRP A 159 13.56 -21.22 -14.08
CA TRP A 159 14.40 -20.21 -13.48
C TRP A 159 15.56 -19.83 -14.40
N GLY A 160 15.72 -18.53 -14.68
CA GLY A 160 16.85 -17.99 -15.43
C GLY A 160 16.49 -16.82 -16.36
N PRO A 161 17.46 -16.32 -17.14
CA PRO A 161 18.84 -16.78 -17.23
C PRO A 161 19.67 -16.48 -15.97
N THR A 162 20.55 -17.40 -15.57
CA THR A 162 21.48 -17.27 -14.43
C THR A 162 22.93 -17.11 -14.90
N ILE A 163 23.88 -17.08 -13.95
CA ILE A 163 25.31 -17.22 -14.25
C ILE A 163 25.52 -18.51 -15.05
N THR A 164 26.17 -18.38 -16.21
CA THR A 164 26.46 -19.51 -17.08
C THR A 164 27.46 -20.44 -16.40
N SER A 165 27.08 -21.72 -16.26
CA SER A 165 27.95 -22.76 -15.72
C SER A 165 29.07 -23.14 -16.69
N ILE A 166 30.04 -23.93 -16.23
CA ILE A 166 31.10 -24.52 -17.08
C ILE A 166 30.50 -25.37 -18.21
N SER A 167 29.37 -26.02 -17.96
CA SER A 167 28.63 -26.82 -18.95
C SER A 167 27.64 -25.98 -19.78
N GLU A 168 27.83 -24.67 -19.83
CA GLU A 168 27.02 -23.71 -20.59
C GLU A 168 25.53 -23.62 -20.18
N ASN A 169 25.13 -24.27 -19.09
CA ASN A 169 23.77 -24.15 -18.55
C ASN A 169 23.52 -22.75 -18.00
N ARG A 170 22.34 -22.22 -18.30
CA ARG A 170 21.90 -20.86 -17.91
C ARG A 170 20.48 -20.83 -17.35
N TYR A 171 19.76 -21.95 -17.43
CA TYR A 171 18.39 -22.09 -16.98
C TYR A 171 18.27 -23.34 -16.13
N VAL A 172 17.28 -23.38 -15.25
CA VAL A 172 16.91 -24.56 -14.47
C VAL A 172 15.41 -24.74 -14.59
N LEU A 173 14.98 -25.91 -15.08
CA LEU A 173 13.58 -26.32 -15.00
C LEU A 173 13.33 -26.93 -13.63
N LEU A 174 12.39 -26.36 -12.89
CA LEU A 174 11.89 -26.86 -11.63
C LEU A 174 10.58 -27.60 -11.88
N ILE A 175 10.46 -28.83 -11.37
CA ILE A 175 9.24 -29.62 -11.39
C ILE A 175 8.91 -30.01 -9.95
N THR A 176 7.77 -29.53 -9.44
CA THR A 176 7.38 -29.69 -8.04
C THR A 176 6.15 -30.57 -7.93
N ASP A 177 6.24 -31.66 -7.17
CA ASP A 177 5.07 -32.44 -6.77
C ASP A 177 4.27 -31.69 -5.71
N ARG A 178 3.00 -31.40 -6.01
CA ARG A 178 2.15 -30.54 -5.17
C ARG A 178 1.69 -31.22 -3.88
N LEU A 179 1.75 -32.55 -3.77
CA LEU A 179 1.40 -33.26 -2.54
C LEU A 179 2.59 -33.34 -1.57
N SER A 180 3.72 -33.86 -2.01
CA SER A 180 4.90 -34.07 -1.16
C SER A 180 5.80 -32.83 -1.02
N GLY A 181 5.68 -31.87 -1.94
CA GLY A 181 6.61 -30.74 -2.05
C GLY A 181 7.98 -31.13 -2.60
N CYS A 182 8.14 -32.36 -3.12
CA CYS A 182 9.39 -32.80 -3.75
C CYS A 182 9.67 -31.96 -5.01
N VAL A 183 10.91 -31.47 -5.15
CA VAL A 183 11.34 -30.63 -6.28
C VAL A 183 12.43 -31.34 -7.06
N PHE A 184 12.20 -31.49 -8.36
CA PHE A 184 13.18 -31.92 -9.34
C PHE A 184 13.72 -30.69 -10.05
N ALA A 185 15.05 -30.55 -10.09
CA ALA A 185 15.72 -29.41 -10.70
C ALA A 185 16.68 -29.88 -11.79
N LYS A 186 16.43 -29.47 -13.04
CA LYS A 186 17.28 -29.84 -14.19
C LYS A 186 17.86 -28.60 -14.86
N ALA A 187 19.18 -28.52 -14.89
CA ALA A 187 19.89 -27.45 -15.58
C ALA A 187 19.84 -27.64 -17.10
N SER A 188 19.75 -26.54 -17.84
CA SER A 188 19.71 -26.52 -19.31
C SER A 188 20.40 -25.27 -19.89
N PRO A 189 21.05 -25.35 -21.06
CA PRO A 189 21.61 -24.18 -21.75
C PRO A 189 20.52 -23.24 -22.27
N THR A 190 19.36 -23.82 -22.60
CA THR A 190 18.18 -23.14 -23.16
C THR A 190 16.90 -23.55 -22.41
N ASN A 191 15.85 -22.74 -22.53
CA ASN A 191 14.54 -23.02 -21.93
C ASN A 191 13.47 -23.24 -23.01
N THR A 192 13.78 -23.99 -24.06
CA THR A 192 12.84 -24.17 -25.18
C THR A 192 11.69 -25.12 -24.82
N ALA A 193 10.66 -25.15 -25.66
CA ALA A 193 9.61 -26.17 -25.61
C ALA A 193 10.19 -27.59 -25.71
N HIS A 194 11.18 -27.78 -26.57
CA HIS A 194 11.86 -29.06 -26.73
C HIS A 194 12.61 -29.49 -25.47
N ASP A 195 13.33 -28.57 -24.83
CA ASP A 195 14.02 -28.85 -23.56
C ASP A 195 13.03 -29.22 -22.47
N THR A 196 11.92 -28.48 -22.39
CA THR A 196 10.84 -28.74 -21.43
C THR A 196 10.26 -30.14 -21.62
N ALA A 197 9.90 -30.50 -22.86
CA ALA A 197 9.36 -31.80 -23.22
C ALA A 197 10.33 -32.94 -22.89
N ARG A 198 11.60 -32.80 -23.29
CA ARG A 198 12.62 -33.81 -23.04
C ARG A 198 12.82 -34.05 -21.54
N ILE A 199 13.00 -32.98 -20.77
CA ILE A 199 13.22 -33.07 -19.32
C ILE A 199 11.99 -33.67 -18.62
N LEU A 200 10.77 -33.24 -18.99
CA LEU A 200 9.54 -33.80 -18.43
C LEU A 200 9.43 -35.31 -18.69
N MET A 201 9.76 -35.75 -19.90
CA MET A 201 9.73 -37.17 -20.23
C MET A 201 10.79 -37.96 -19.45
N GLU A 202 12.05 -37.50 -19.47
CA GLU A 202 13.20 -38.19 -18.89
C GLU A 202 13.15 -38.24 -17.36
N GLU A 203 12.82 -37.13 -16.70
CA GLU A 203 12.92 -37.02 -15.24
C GLU A 203 11.64 -37.44 -14.53
N ILE A 204 10.49 -37.40 -15.21
CA ILE A 204 9.19 -37.65 -14.59
C ILE A 204 8.47 -38.80 -15.26
N ILE A 205 8.01 -38.64 -16.50
CA ILE A 205 7.01 -39.55 -17.09
C ILE A 205 7.56 -40.97 -17.23
N LEU A 206 8.82 -41.12 -17.64
CA LEU A 206 9.45 -42.42 -17.81
C LEU A 206 9.80 -43.13 -16.49
N ILE A 207 9.93 -42.38 -15.38
CA ILE A 207 10.37 -42.90 -14.08
C ILE A 207 9.19 -43.11 -13.13
N HIS A 208 8.30 -42.12 -13.06
CA HIS A 208 7.21 -42.02 -12.08
C HIS A 208 5.83 -42.25 -12.70
N GLY A 209 5.74 -42.28 -14.04
CA GLY A 209 4.47 -42.37 -14.76
C GLY A 209 3.89 -40.99 -15.11
N SER A 210 2.79 -40.99 -15.86
CA SER A 210 2.14 -39.75 -16.28
C SER A 210 1.34 -39.12 -15.12
N PRO A 211 1.52 -37.82 -14.85
CA PRO A 211 0.66 -37.11 -13.90
C PRO A 211 -0.76 -36.92 -14.48
N ASP A 212 -1.74 -36.71 -13.59
CA ASP A 212 -3.09 -36.33 -13.99
C ASP A 212 -3.12 -34.88 -14.50
N THR A 213 -2.32 -34.01 -13.87
CA THR A 213 -2.32 -32.58 -14.17
C THR A 213 -0.94 -31.95 -14.04
N ILE A 214 -0.58 -31.13 -15.02
CA ILE A 214 0.58 -30.24 -14.98
C ILE A 214 0.08 -28.79 -14.96
N ILE A 215 0.62 -28.00 -14.04
CA ILE A 215 0.32 -26.57 -13.86
C ILE A 215 1.57 -25.77 -14.20
N THR A 216 1.47 -24.83 -15.13
CA THR A 216 2.58 -23.94 -15.52
C THR A 216 2.11 -22.51 -15.68
N ASP A 217 3.05 -21.56 -15.83
CA ASP A 217 2.70 -20.25 -16.37
C ASP A 217 2.39 -20.30 -17.89
N GLN A 218 2.05 -19.15 -18.46
CA GLN A 218 1.71 -19.04 -19.89
C GLN A 218 2.92 -18.77 -20.81
N GLY A 219 4.14 -19.02 -20.34
CA GLY A 219 5.37 -18.88 -21.11
C GLY A 219 5.35 -19.76 -22.37
N THR A 220 5.98 -19.28 -23.45
CA THR A 220 6.00 -19.98 -24.76
C THR A 220 6.66 -21.36 -24.70
N HIS A 221 7.56 -21.56 -23.73
CA HIS A 221 8.20 -22.83 -23.47
C HIS A 221 7.27 -23.89 -22.84
N PHE A 222 6.16 -23.47 -22.23
CA PHE A 222 5.08 -24.36 -21.79
C PHE A 222 3.89 -24.35 -22.74
N LYS A 223 3.47 -23.18 -23.22
CA LYS A 223 2.29 -23.01 -24.08
C LYS A 223 2.66 -23.10 -25.56
N ASN A 224 2.70 -24.33 -26.07
CA ASN A 224 3.01 -24.64 -27.46
C ASN A 224 2.41 -25.98 -27.90
N GLU A 225 2.38 -26.23 -29.21
CA GLU A 225 1.79 -27.45 -29.80
C GLU A 225 2.51 -28.73 -29.38
N LEU A 226 3.83 -28.67 -29.13
CA LEU A 226 4.61 -29.84 -28.71
C LEU A 226 4.17 -30.34 -27.33
N LEU A 227 4.12 -29.45 -26.35
CA LEU A 227 3.67 -29.81 -24.99
C LEU A 227 2.21 -30.21 -24.99
N GLN A 228 1.35 -29.55 -25.79
CA GLN A 228 -0.04 -29.95 -25.95
C GLN A 228 -0.17 -31.39 -26.51
N ALA A 229 0.61 -31.72 -27.53
CA ALA A 229 0.60 -33.06 -28.13
C ALA A 229 1.11 -34.12 -27.15
N ILE A 230 2.18 -33.84 -26.42
CA ILE A 230 2.73 -34.76 -25.40
C ILE A 230 1.71 -34.97 -24.27
N SER A 231 1.15 -33.90 -23.70
CA SER A 231 0.15 -34.01 -22.64
C SER A 231 -1.06 -34.84 -23.07
N HIS A 232 -1.53 -34.66 -24.31
CA HIS A 232 -2.60 -35.50 -24.86
C HIS A 232 -2.17 -36.97 -24.97
N LEU A 233 -0.98 -37.24 -25.51
CA LEU A 233 -0.48 -38.61 -25.71
C LEU A 233 -0.37 -39.38 -24.39
N VAL A 234 0.07 -38.73 -23.31
CA VAL A 234 0.25 -39.37 -22.00
C VAL A 234 -1.00 -39.31 -21.12
N GLY A 235 -2.09 -38.68 -21.60
CA GLY A 235 -3.34 -38.54 -20.84
C GLY A 235 -3.28 -37.51 -19.70
N CYS A 236 -2.33 -36.58 -19.75
CA CYS A 236 -2.15 -35.53 -18.76
C CYS A 236 -2.92 -34.26 -19.13
N LYS A 237 -3.57 -33.62 -18.16
CA LYS A 237 -4.19 -32.31 -18.33
C LYS A 237 -3.18 -31.18 -18.08
N HIS A 238 -2.88 -30.39 -19.11
CA HIS A 238 -2.04 -29.19 -18.95
C HIS A 238 -2.90 -27.95 -18.66
N ILE A 239 -2.69 -27.32 -17.50
CA ILE A 239 -3.41 -26.12 -17.04
C ILE A 239 -2.43 -24.97 -16.90
N PHE A 240 -2.87 -23.77 -17.30
CA PHE A 240 -2.09 -22.55 -17.16
C PHE A 240 -2.57 -21.72 -15.96
N SER A 241 -1.62 -21.17 -15.19
CA SER A 241 -1.91 -20.21 -14.14
C SER A 241 -2.36 -18.85 -14.72
N THR A 242 -3.07 -18.06 -13.92
CA THR A 242 -3.52 -16.73 -14.31
C THR A 242 -2.32 -15.81 -14.56
N PRO A 243 -2.33 -14.96 -15.61
CA PRO A 243 -1.23 -14.05 -15.86
C PRO A 243 -0.96 -13.15 -14.64
N HIS A 244 0.32 -12.97 -14.30
CA HIS A 244 0.80 -12.03 -13.27
C HIS A 244 0.39 -12.30 -11.81
N HIS A 245 0.09 -13.55 -11.44
CA HIS A 245 0.01 -13.98 -10.04
C HIS A 245 1.09 -15.02 -9.71
N PRO A 246 2.33 -14.60 -9.37
CA PRO A 246 3.41 -15.51 -8.95
C PRO A 246 3.10 -16.28 -7.65
N GLN A 247 1.97 -16.02 -7.01
CA GLN A 247 1.47 -16.74 -5.84
C GLN A 247 0.78 -18.08 -6.16
N THR A 248 0.61 -18.42 -7.45
CA THR A 248 -0.17 -19.60 -7.87
C THR A 248 0.69 -20.84 -8.09
N ASN A 249 1.98 -20.66 -8.42
CA ASN A 249 2.91 -21.77 -8.69
C ASN A 249 3.67 -22.17 -7.42
#